data_AF-A0A226H4X5-F1
#
_entry.id   AF-A0A226H4X5-F1
#
_cell.length_a   1.000
_cell.length_b   1.000
_cell.length_c   1.000
_cell.angle_alpha   90.00
_cell.angle_beta   90.00
_cell.angle_gamma   90.00
#
_symmetry.space_group_name_H-M   'P 1'
#
loop_
_entity.id
_entity.type
_entity.pdbx_description
1 polymer ?
#
loop_
_entity_poly.entity_id
_entity_poly.type
_entity_poly.pdbx_seq_one_letter_code
_entity_poly.pdbx_strand_id
1 'polypeptide(L)'
;MNTGTKRKHIGRNISRIRELRGMKQEALAEAMGVSQQTVSILEGSDEIEEQRLAQIARALGVNVEALENFTEESVFNYFNTFYDNSTAGNGMFSNHPTHCTFNPLDKVVELYERLVKSEKDRADALDKLLKAKQ
;
A
#
# COMPACT_ATOMS: atom_id res chain seq x y z
N MET A 1 6.39 -26.00 23.52
CA MET A 1 6.43 -25.44 22.15
C MET A 1 7.80 -24.83 21.95
N ASN A 2 8.53 -25.24 20.92
CA ASN A 2 9.93 -24.87 20.74
C ASN A 2 10.03 -23.42 20.25
N THR A 3 10.12 -22.46 21.16
CA THR A 3 10.38 -21.04 20.86
C THR A 3 11.87 -20.82 20.61
N GLY A 4 12.44 -21.63 19.71
CA GLY A 4 13.76 -21.36 19.16
C GLY A 4 13.68 -20.04 18.40
N THR A 5 14.54 -19.09 18.76
CA THR A 5 14.79 -17.87 18.01
C THR A 5 15.03 -18.23 16.54
N LYS A 6 13.96 -18.19 15.72
CA LYS A 6 14.07 -18.44 14.27
C LYS A 6 15.05 -17.40 13.75
N ARG A 7 16.25 -17.83 13.37
CA ARG A 7 17.16 -17.00 12.58
C ARG A 7 16.34 -16.47 11.41
N LYS A 8 16.30 -15.15 11.26
CA LYS A 8 15.55 -14.49 10.19
C LYS A 8 16.20 -14.93 8.87
N HIS A 9 15.49 -15.72 8.09
CA HIS A 9 15.95 -16.17 6.78
C HIS A 9 15.43 -15.20 5.72
N ILE A 10 16.29 -14.31 5.23
CA ILE A 10 15.87 -13.21 4.35
C ILE A 10 15.33 -13.73 3.01
N GLY A 11 15.93 -14.78 2.45
CA GLY A 11 15.45 -15.41 1.22
C GLY A 11 14.02 -15.95 1.32
N ARG A 12 13.63 -16.51 2.46
CA ARG A 12 12.27 -17.00 2.70
C ARG A 12 11.26 -15.85 2.77
N ASN A 13 11.65 -14.71 3.33
CA ASN A 13 10.83 -13.49 3.33
C ASN A 13 10.62 -13.00 1.90
N ILE A 14 11.68 -12.98 1.07
CA ILE A 14 11.62 -12.60 -0.34
C ILE A 14 10.67 -13.51 -1.12
N SER A 15 10.79 -14.83 -0.96
CA SER A 15 9.88 -15.80 -1.59
C SER A 15 8.43 -15.51 -1.22
N ARG A 16 8.16 -15.24 0.07
CA ARG A 16 6.79 -15.01 0.54
C ARG A 16 6.21 -13.71 0.01
N ILE A 17 6.99 -12.64 0.00
CA ILE A 17 6.57 -11.33 -0.55
C ILE A 17 6.35 -11.44 -2.07
N ARG A 18 7.21 -12.18 -2.78
CA ARG A 18 7.04 -12.46 -4.22
C ARG A 18 5.72 -13.18 -4.50
N GLU A 19 5.40 -14.22 -3.72
CA GLU A 19 4.12 -14.93 -3.82
C GLU A 19 2.91 -14.02 -3.55
N LEU A 20 2.99 -13.16 -2.53
CA LEU A 20 1.93 -12.20 -2.20
C LEU A 20 1.71 -11.18 -3.33
N ARG A 21 2.76 -10.86 -4.09
CA ARG A 21 2.69 -10.04 -5.31
C ARG A 21 2.20 -10.81 -6.54
N GLY A 22 1.93 -12.11 -6.43
CA GLY A 22 1.53 -12.95 -7.57
C GLY A 22 2.62 -13.12 -8.62
N MET A 23 3.89 -12.93 -8.25
CA MET A 23 5.02 -12.92 -9.18
C MET A 23 5.69 -14.30 -9.23
N LYS A 24 6.01 -14.80 -10.43
CA LYS A 24 6.81 -16.03 -10.59
C LYS A 24 8.31 -15.74 -10.41
N GLN A 25 9.11 -16.76 -10.12
CA GLN A 25 10.56 -16.59 -9.98
C GLN A 25 11.19 -16.06 -11.29
N GLU A 26 10.68 -16.50 -12.44
CA GLU A 26 11.13 -16.03 -13.77
C GLU A 26 10.87 -14.54 -13.95
N ALA A 27 9.70 -14.05 -13.51
CA ALA A 27 9.33 -12.64 -13.63
C ALA A 27 10.21 -11.74 -12.73
N LEU A 28 10.53 -12.21 -11.51
CA LEU A 28 11.47 -11.50 -10.64
C LEU A 28 12.89 -11.48 -11.24
N ALA A 29 13.31 -12.60 -11.82
CA ALA A 29 14.61 -12.73 -12.46
C ALA A 29 14.73 -11.77 -13.66
N GLU A 30 13.70 -11.69 -14.49
CA GLU A 30 13.60 -10.76 -15.62
C GLU A 30 13.68 -9.31 -15.14
N ALA A 31 12.91 -8.94 -14.10
CA ALA A 31 12.93 -7.59 -13.52
C ALA A 31 14.30 -7.21 -12.92
N MET A 32 15.07 -8.19 -12.45
CA MET A 32 16.42 -8.00 -11.92
C MET A 32 17.52 -8.14 -12.98
N GLY A 33 17.20 -8.57 -14.20
CA GLY A 33 18.18 -8.87 -15.24
C GLY A 33 19.12 -10.05 -14.89
N VAL A 34 18.63 -11.02 -14.11
CA VAL A 34 19.37 -12.22 -13.69
C VAL A 34 18.67 -13.49 -14.18
N SER A 35 19.27 -14.66 -13.96
CA SER A 35 18.61 -15.94 -14.27
C SER A 35 17.63 -16.36 -13.17
N GLN A 36 16.63 -17.16 -13.53
CA GLN A 36 15.69 -17.74 -12.55
C GLN A 36 16.40 -18.60 -11.50
N GLN A 37 17.50 -19.26 -11.88
CA GLN A 37 18.36 -20.00 -10.95
C GLN A 37 19.00 -19.08 -9.90
N THR A 38 19.44 -17.88 -10.29
CA THR A 38 19.95 -16.88 -9.35
C THR A 38 18.89 -16.48 -8.33
N VAL A 39 17.65 -16.25 -8.76
CA VAL A 39 16.54 -15.94 -7.84
C VAL A 39 16.27 -17.10 -6.88
N SER A 40 16.27 -18.34 -7.37
CA SER A 40 16.10 -19.54 -6.53
C SER A 40 17.19 -19.64 -5.45
N ILE A 41 18.45 -19.36 -5.80
CA ILE A 41 19.56 -19.33 -4.84
C ILE A 41 19.38 -18.22 -3.81
N LEU A 42 18.96 -17.02 -4.24
CA LEU A 42 18.70 -15.90 -3.34
C LEU A 42 17.57 -16.22 -2.34
N GLU A 43 16.50 -16.86 -2.80
CA GLU A 43 15.39 -17.29 -1.93
C GLU A 43 15.80 -18.38 -0.93
N GLY A 44 16.81 -19.19 -1.26
CA GLY A 44 17.41 -20.19 -0.36
C GLY A 44 18.51 -19.65 0.57
N SER A 45 18.84 -18.35 0.48
CA SER A 45 19.91 -17.74 1.27
C SER A 45 19.39 -17.12 2.57
N ASP A 46 20.06 -17.43 3.69
CA ASP A 46 19.75 -16.86 5.01
C ASP A 46 20.07 -15.35 5.07
N GLU A 47 21.17 -14.95 4.41
CA GLU A 47 21.67 -13.58 4.34
C GLU A 47 21.89 -13.15 2.87
N ILE A 48 21.63 -11.88 2.57
CA ILE A 48 21.81 -11.28 1.24
C ILE A 48 22.49 -9.93 1.43
N GLU A 49 23.45 -9.62 0.56
CA GLU A 49 24.15 -8.34 0.55
C GLU A 49 23.17 -7.18 0.36
N GLU A 50 23.36 -6.10 1.10
CA GLU A 50 22.47 -4.92 1.12
C GLU A 50 22.20 -4.36 -0.29
N GLN A 51 23.22 -4.29 -1.14
CA GLN A 51 23.06 -3.83 -2.53
C GLN A 51 22.12 -4.72 -3.34
N ARG A 52 22.20 -6.03 -3.15
CA ARG A 52 21.32 -7.01 -3.80
C ARG A 52 19.92 -6.97 -3.21
N LEU A 53 19.82 -6.83 -1.90
CA LEU A 53 18.53 -6.69 -1.21
C LEU A 53 17.77 -5.45 -1.69
N ALA A 54 18.47 -4.33 -1.89
CA ALA A 54 17.90 -3.11 -2.48
C ALA A 54 17.43 -3.30 -3.93
N GLN A 55 18.16 -4.08 -4.74
CA GLN A 55 17.72 -4.44 -6.10
C GLN A 55 16.43 -5.27 -6.08
N ILE A 56 16.37 -6.28 -5.20
CA ILE A 56 15.20 -7.15 -5.03
C ILE A 56 13.99 -6.34 -4.56
N ALA A 57 14.18 -5.46 -3.57
CA ALA A 57 13.13 -4.59 -3.05
C ALA A 57 12.53 -3.70 -4.16
N ARG A 58 13.39 -3.08 -4.99
CA ARG A 58 12.94 -2.30 -6.15
C ARG A 58 12.18 -3.14 -7.17
N ALA A 59 12.66 -4.35 -7.49
CA ALA A 59 12.00 -5.24 -8.44
C ALA A 59 10.62 -5.72 -7.94
N LEU A 60 10.49 -5.95 -6.63
CA LEU A 60 9.22 -6.32 -5.97
C LEU A 60 8.31 -5.13 -5.66
N GLY A 61 8.78 -3.89 -5.86
CA GLY A 61 8.07 -2.67 -5.52
C GLY A 61 7.77 -2.56 -4.03
N VAL A 62 8.73 -2.89 -3.17
CA VAL A 62 8.62 -2.79 -1.69
C VAL A 62 9.81 -2.06 -1.11
N ASN A 63 9.71 -1.61 0.14
CA ASN A 63 10.85 -1.06 0.87
C ASN A 63 11.80 -2.18 1.31
N VAL A 64 13.09 -1.86 1.47
CA VAL A 64 14.09 -2.84 1.95
C VAL A 64 13.72 -3.35 3.35
N GLU A 65 13.25 -2.46 4.22
CA GLU A 65 12.73 -2.79 5.55
C GLU A 65 11.60 -3.82 5.51
N ALA A 66 10.82 -3.84 4.42
CA ALA A 66 9.74 -4.80 4.23
C ALA A 66 10.28 -6.23 4.08
N LEU A 67 11.43 -6.40 3.44
CA LEU A 67 12.09 -7.69 3.28
C LEU A 67 12.70 -8.15 4.61
N GLU A 68 13.32 -7.23 5.35
CA GLU A 68 14.04 -7.50 6.61
C GLU A 68 13.11 -7.77 7.81
N ASN A 69 11.99 -7.04 7.87
CA ASN A 69 11.03 -7.10 8.98
C ASN A 69 9.76 -7.86 8.63
N PHE A 70 9.75 -8.58 7.51
CA PHE A 70 8.63 -9.42 7.12
C PHE A 70 8.31 -10.45 8.20
N THR A 71 7.04 -10.46 8.62
CA THR A 71 6.43 -11.53 9.42
C THR A 71 5.07 -11.88 8.84
N GLU A 72 4.58 -13.10 9.05
CA GLU A 72 3.22 -13.46 8.60
C GLU A 72 2.16 -12.55 9.24
N GLU A 73 2.38 -12.10 10.49
CA GLU A 73 1.54 -11.11 11.18
C GLU A 73 1.57 -9.72 10.52
N SER A 74 2.72 -9.28 9.99
CA SER A 74 2.84 -7.99 9.27
C SER A 74 1.94 -7.93 8.04
N VAL A 75 1.65 -9.08 7.42
CA VAL A 75 0.73 -9.19 6.29
C VAL A 75 -0.72 -8.96 6.75
N PHE A 76 -1.13 -9.59 7.85
CA PHE A 76 -2.47 -9.38 8.42
C PHE A 76 -2.69 -7.92 8.85
N ASN A 77 -1.67 -7.30 9.46
CA ASN A 77 -1.73 -5.88 9.82
C ASN A 77 -1.88 -4.98 8.59
N TYR A 78 -1.15 -5.23 7.49
CA TYR A 78 -1.31 -4.47 6.25
C TYR A 78 -2.74 -4.55 5.68
N PHE A 79 -3.36 -5.73 5.69
CA PHE A 79 -4.74 -5.87 5.24
C PHE A 79 -5.75 -5.17 6.16
N ASN A 80 -5.51 -5.14 7.47
CA ASN A 80 -6.37 -4.43 8.42
C ASN A 80 -6.26 -2.90 8.24
N THR A 81 -5.07 -2.39 7.95
CA THR A 81 -4.82 -0.97 7.70
C THR A 81 -5.47 -0.45 6.41
N PHE A 82 -5.83 -1.32 5.46
CA PHE A 82 -6.60 -0.92 4.28
C PHE A 82 -8.03 -0.45 4.58
N TYR A 83 -8.61 -0.92 5.70
CA TYR A 83 -9.97 -0.55 6.10
C TYR A 83 -10.02 0.70 6.99
N ASP A 84 -8.92 1.01 7.67
CA ASP A 84 -8.78 2.21 8.50
C ASP A 84 -8.06 3.29 7.68
N ASN A 85 -8.85 4.06 6.92
CA ASN A 85 -8.48 5.11 5.96
C ASN A 85 -7.62 6.28 6.51
N SER A 86 -6.97 6.13 7.66
CA SER A 86 -6.21 7.18 8.35
C SER A 86 -4.69 7.11 8.13
N THR A 87 -4.16 6.03 7.54
CA THR A 87 -2.71 5.84 7.34
C THR A 87 -2.33 5.47 5.90
N ALA A 88 -2.93 6.16 4.94
CA ALA A 88 -2.46 6.19 3.54
C ALA A 88 -1.06 6.86 3.45
N GLY A 89 -0.02 6.14 3.84
CA GLY A 89 1.35 6.65 3.74
C GLY A 89 2.47 5.75 4.30
N ASN A 90 2.18 4.71 5.09
CA ASN A 90 3.24 3.93 5.75
C ASN A 90 2.96 2.43 5.82
N GLY A 91 2.40 1.85 4.76
CA GLY A 91 2.34 0.40 4.63
C GLY A 91 3.73 -0.16 4.27
N MET A 92 4.21 -1.17 4.99
CA MET A 92 5.49 -1.87 4.73
C MET A 92 5.69 -2.24 3.25
N PHE A 93 4.60 -2.51 2.51
CA PHE A 93 4.63 -2.92 1.11
C PHE A 93 4.38 -1.79 0.08
N SER A 94 4.33 -0.53 0.50
CA SER A 94 4.11 0.59 -0.43
C SER A 94 5.42 1.29 -0.78
N ASN A 95 5.87 1.12 -2.02
CA ASN A 95 6.99 1.87 -2.60
C ASN A 95 6.59 3.27 -3.11
N HIS A 96 5.34 3.67 -2.86
CA HIS A 96 4.85 5.01 -3.16
C HIS A 96 4.17 5.57 -1.91
N PRO A 97 4.53 6.78 -1.47
CA PRO A 97 3.68 7.55 -0.59
C PRO A 97 2.44 7.90 -1.43
N THR A 98 1.37 7.12 -1.35
CA THR A 98 0.04 7.60 -1.77
C THR A 98 -0.44 8.61 -0.74
N HIS A 99 0.29 9.72 -0.65
CA HIS A 99 -0.13 10.91 0.04
C HIS A 99 -1.31 11.47 -0.76
N CYS A 100 -2.52 11.11 -0.38
CA CYS A 100 -3.60 12.07 -0.54
C CYS A 100 -3.21 13.27 0.34
N THR A 101 -2.70 14.34 -0.28
CA THR A 101 -2.37 15.61 0.41
C THR A 101 -3.62 16.33 0.93
N PHE A 102 -4.80 15.78 0.63
CA PHE A 102 -6.07 16.20 1.16
C PHE A 102 -6.82 14.97 1.70
N ASN A 103 -7.52 15.13 2.81
CA ASN A 103 -8.44 14.12 3.31
C ASN A 103 -9.66 14.06 2.37
N PRO A 104 -9.97 12.92 1.73
CA PRO A 104 -11.13 12.80 0.85
C PRO A 104 -12.46 13.13 1.55
N LEU A 105 -12.56 12.86 2.85
CA LEU A 105 -13.75 13.22 3.63
C LEU A 105 -13.96 14.74 3.69
N ASP A 106 -12.88 15.52 3.80
CA ASP A 106 -12.99 16.98 3.79
C ASP A 106 -13.55 17.49 2.46
N LYS A 107 -13.20 16.83 1.34
CA LYS A 107 -13.78 17.14 0.02
C LYS A 107 -15.24 16.74 -0.13
N VAL A 108 -15.64 15.64 0.51
CA VAL A 108 -17.05 15.24 0.55
C VAL A 108 -17.86 16.25 1.37
N VAL A 109 -17.35 16.68 2.53
CA VAL A 109 -17.99 17.70 3.37
C VAL A 109 -18.13 19.02 2.60
N GLU A 110 -17.07 19.48 1.93
CA GLU A 110 -17.09 20.68 1.09
C GLU A 110 -18.17 20.60 -0.02
N LEU A 111 -18.35 19.44 -0.65
CA LEU A 111 -19.41 19.22 -1.64
C LEU A 111 -20.81 19.29 -1.02
N TYR A 112 -21.01 18.72 0.17
CA TYR A 112 -22.28 18.78 0.89
C TYR A 112 -22.64 20.22 1.28
N GLU A 113 -21.70 21.00 1.78
CA GLU A 113 -21.93 22.42 2.12
C GLU A 113 -22.37 23.23 0.90
N ARG A 114 -21.71 23.01 -0.25
CA ARG A 114 -22.09 23.66 -1.53
C ARG A 114 -23.47 23.22 -2.01
N LEU A 115 -23.81 21.94 -1.87
CA LEU A 115 -25.12 21.42 -2.24
C LEU A 115 -26.22 22.04 -1.37
N VAL A 116 -26.03 22.08 -0.04
CA VAL A 116 -26.97 22.71 0.89
C VAL A 116 -27.16 24.19 0.55
N LYS A 117 -26.09 24.90 0.20
CA LYS A 117 -26.18 26.29 -0.26
C LYS A 117 -27.00 26.42 -1.54
N SER A 118 -26.75 25.59 -2.54
CA SER A 118 -27.51 25.58 -3.80
C SER A 118 -29.01 25.33 -3.59
N GLU A 119 -29.36 24.44 -2.67
CA GLU A 119 -30.76 24.15 -2.34
C GLU A 119 -31.43 25.34 -1.61
N LYS A 120 -30.71 26.01 -0.71
CA LYS A 120 -31.20 27.25 -0.07
C LYS A 120 -31.41 28.37 -1.09
N ASP A 121 -30.44 28.61 -1.97
CA ASP A 121 -30.52 29.66 -3.00
C ASP A 121 -31.71 29.42 -3.94
N ARG A 122 -32.01 28.14 -4.27
CA ARG A 122 -33.19 27.74 -5.05
C ARG A 122 -34.49 28.00 -4.31
N ALA A 123 -34.56 27.66 -3.02
CA ALA A 123 -35.74 27.91 -2.19
C ALA A 123 -36.03 29.41 -2.08
N ASP A 124 -35.00 30.23 -1.84
CA ASP A 124 -35.13 31.69 -1.76
C ASP A 124 -35.58 32.30 -3.09
N ALA A 125 -35.09 31.77 -4.22
CA ALA A 125 -35.52 32.21 -5.54
C ALA A 125 -37.01 31.89 -5.80
N LEU A 126 -37.45 30.69 -5.41
CA LEU A 126 -38.86 30.28 -5.47
C LEU A 126 -39.74 31.17 -4.58
N ASP A 127 -39.32 31.45 -3.35
CA ASP A 127 -40.05 32.33 -2.43
C ASP A 127 -40.21 33.75 -2.97
N LYS A 128 -39.16 34.30 -3.61
CA LYS A 128 -39.25 35.62 -4.25
C LYS A 128 -40.23 35.63 -5.42
N LEU A 129 -40.24 34.58 -6.25
CA LEU A 129 -41.19 34.45 -7.35
C LEU A 129 -42.63 34.32 -6.85
N LEU A 130 -42.86 33.58 -5.76
CA LEU A 130 -44.18 33.44 -5.16
C LEU A 130 -44.68 34.77 -4.57
N LYS A 131 -43.81 35.52 -3.88
CA LYS A 131 -44.14 36.85 -3.33
C LYS A 131 -44.39 37.90 -4.40
N ALA A 132 -43.71 37.83 -5.55
CA ALA A 132 -43.92 38.74 -6.67
C ALA A 132 -45.22 38.47 -7.46
N LYS A 133 -45.88 37.33 -7.22
CA LYS A 133 -47.13 36.93 -7.88
C LYS A 133 -48.38 37.22 -7.04
N GLN A 134 -48.20 37.69 -5.80
CA GLN A 134 -49.25 38.22 -4.91
C GLN A 134 -49.30 39.74 -5.02
#